data_AF-A0A7S3T1E0-F1
#
_entry.id   AF-A0A7S3T1E0-F1
#
_cell.length_a   1.000
_cell.length_b   1.000
_cell.length_c   1.000
_cell.angle_alpha   90.00
_cell.angle_beta   90.00
_cell.angle_gamma   90.00
#
_symmetry.space_group_name_H-M   'P 1'
#
loop_
_entity.id
_entity.type
_entity.pdbx_description
1 polymer ?
#
loop_
_entity_poly.entity_id
_entity_poly.type
_entity_poly.pdbx_seq_one_letter_code
_entity_poly.pdbx_strand_id
1 'polypeptide(L)'
;MPALLDVGSDLCRPLMQLLDWYLLHDAAGLLCGRLLAARAGMLSTLLEEAVRSSCADRRGTIAVAGAMHSLLVLAPAHAPLLERPLALVAQAVLQGPCEGQGEGYSELSLATFGGVAGRALLVAPSTFEAALSSAASALGLAQPLPAFCFAWLAVCDGMLLSSQRRLAALALAALLPLEPKALGCLEEVLSLCVSALADEEQPPPSPARSPPPEAVRAAFSHALEPFDSLAAMPLRPALQRSLGVAQEAHGAAFGAAIARVDPALLEQVRAAFGTV
;
A
#
# COMPACT_ATOMS: atom_id res chain seq x y z
N MET A 1 -6.91 -21.71 17.71
CA MET A 1 -6.37 -20.86 16.64
C MET A 1 -4.97 -20.31 16.91
N PRO A 2 -4.56 -19.96 18.14
CA PRO A 2 -3.13 -19.69 18.44
C PRO A 2 -2.25 -20.91 18.12
N ALA A 3 -2.74 -22.11 18.47
CA ALA A 3 -2.10 -23.38 18.17
C ALA A 3 -2.02 -23.78 16.67
N LEU A 4 -2.60 -22.99 15.74
CA LEU A 4 -2.44 -23.23 14.29
C LEU A 4 -1.27 -22.41 13.72
N LEU A 5 -0.83 -21.35 14.41
CA LEU A 5 0.34 -20.56 14.03
C LEU A 5 1.65 -21.14 14.58
N ASP A 6 1.57 -21.96 15.64
CA ASP A 6 2.66 -22.85 16.08
C ASP A 6 2.96 -23.99 15.08
N VAL A 7 2.13 -24.18 14.04
CA VAL A 7 2.29 -25.26 13.04
C VAL A 7 3.21 -24.84 11.88
N GLY A 8 3.85 -23.66 11.98
CA GLY A 8 4.93 -23.23 11.10
C GLY A 8 4.50 -22.30 9.96
N SER A 9 5.46 -21.48 9.51
CA SER A 9 5.33 -20.46 8.47
C SER A 9 4.71 -20.94 7.14
N ASP A 10 4.74 -22.25 6.90
CA ASP A 10 4.33 -22.87 5.63
C ASP A 10 2.80 -22.88 5.44
N LEU A 11 2.01 -22.79 6.53
CA LEU A 11 0.54 -22.70 6.46
C LEU A 11 0.02 -21.27 6.37
N CYS A 12 0.88 -20.27 6.57
CA CYS A 12 0.46 -18.86 6.53
C CYS A 12 -0.11 -18.49 5.16
N ARG A 13 0.57 -18.86 4.06
CA ARG A 13 0.11 -18.56 2.70
C ARG A 13 -1.26 -19.21 2.38
N PRO A 14 -1.47 -20.53 2.55
CA PRO A 14 -2.79 -21.13 2.35
C PRO A 14 -3.89 -20.50 3.20
N LEU A 15 -3.59 -20.15 4.46
CA LEU A 15 -4.57 -19.53 5.36
C LEU A 15 -4.98 -18.14 4.89
N MET A 16 -4.02 -17.32 4.44
CA MET A 16 -4.30 -15.98 3.89
C MET A 16 -5.09 -16.07 2.59
N GLN A 17 -4.77 -17.02 1.72
CA GLN A 17 -5.55 -17.28 0.50
C GLN A 17 -6.98 -17.72 0.82
N LEU A 18 -7.17 -18.56 1.84
CA LEU A 18 -8.51 -18.95 2.27
C LEU A 18 -9.30 -17.74 2.80
N LEU A 19 -8.64 -16.89 3.60
CA LEU A 19 -9.23 -15.64 4.09
C LEU A 19 -9.65 -14.73 2.93
N ASP A 20 -8.79 -14.53 1.92
CA ASP A 20 -9.09 -13.77 0.71
C ASP A 20 -10.41 -14.20 0.06
N TRP A 21 -10.58 -15.51 -0.19
CA TRP A 21 -11.80 -16.05 -0.77
C TRP A 21 -13.02 -15.86 0.13
N TYR A 22 -12.87 -16.02 1.45
CA TYR A 22 -13.97 -15.76 2.38
C TYR A 22 -14.40 -14.30 2.38
N LEU A 23 -13.46 -13.36 2.36
CA LEU A 23 -13.75 -11.92 2.26
C LEU A 23 -14.49 -11.60 0.97
N LEU A 24 -14.05 -12.17 -0.15
CA LEU A 24 -14.66 -11.96 -1.46
C LEU A 24 -16.11 -12.48 -1.49
N HIS A 25 -16.36 -13.67 -0.94
CA HIS A 25 -17.70 -14.22 -0.85
C HIS A 25 -18.61 -13.41 0.10
N ASP A 26 -18.08 -12.86 1.20
CA ASP A 26 -18.85 -11.99 2.10
C ASP A 26 -19.24 -10.68 1.42
N ALA A 27 -18.29 -10.04 0.72
CA ALA A 27 -18.51 -8.80 -0.03
C ALA A 27 -19.45 -8.98 -1.23
N ALA A 28 -19.42 -10.14 -1.89
CA ALA A 28 -20.37 -10.50 -2.95
C ALA A 28 -21.79 -10.78 -2.40
N GLY A 29 -22.01 -10.70 -1.08
CA GLY A 29 -23.30 -10.92 -0.43
C GLY A 29 -23.65 -12.40 -0.23
N LEU A 30 -22.78 -13.33 -0.61
CA LEU A 30 -23.02 -14.78 -0.50
C LEU A 30 -22.98 -15.28 0.95
N LEU A 31 -22.30 -14.56 1.86
CA LEU A 31 -22.24 -14.86 3.30
C LEU A 31 -23.03 -13.84 4.17
N CYS A 32 -23.83 -12.97 3.53
CA CYS A 32 -24.70 -11.99 4.18
C CYS A 32 -24.02 -11.01 5.16
N GLY A 33 -22.71 -10.73 5.02
CA GLY A 33 -22.00 -9.73 5.84
C GLY A 33 -21.76 -10.16 7.29
N ARG A 34 -21.96 -11.43 7.63
CA ARG A 34 -21.95 -11.90 9.03
C ARG A 34 -20.58 -12.35 9.50
N LEU A 35 -19.71 -12.75 8.58
CA LEU A 35 -18.41 -13.34 8.92
C LEU A 35 -17.50 -12.30 9.58
N LEU A 36 -17.32 -11.16 8.91
CA LEU A 36 -16.43 -10.10 9.38
C LEU A 36 -16.89 -9.50 10.70
N ALA A 37 -18.19 -9.20 10.84
CA ALA A 37 -18.74 -8.69 12.08
C ALA A 37 -18.60 -9.68 13.26
N ALA A 38 -18.83 -10.98 13.02
CA ALA A 38 -18.79 -11.99 14.08
C ALA A 38 -17.36 -12.44 14.45
N ARG A 39 -16.38 -12.27 13.55
CA ARG A 39 -15.00 -12.76 13.73
C ARG A 39 -13.95 -11.65 13.74
N ALA A 40 -14.38 -10.40 13.80
CA ALA A 40 -13.54 -9.20 13.69
C ALA A 40 -12.29 -9.23 14.58
N GLY A 41 -12.47 -9.49 15.89
CA GLY A 41 -11.35 -9.55 16.84
C GLY A 41 -10.39 -10.72 16.62
N MET A 42 -10.92 -11.87 16.17
CA MET A 42 -10.10 -13.04 15.85
C MET A 42 -9.28 -12.79 14.58
N LEU A 43 -9.87 -12.16 13.55
CA LEU A 43 -9.19 -11.79 12.31
C LEU A 43 -8.09 -10.77 12.56
N SER A 44 -8.36 -9.74 13.37
CA SER A 44 -7.35 -8.76 13.78
C SER A 44 -6.15 -9.42 14.45
N THR A 45 -6.41 -10.29 15.44
CA THR A 45 -5.35 -11.03 16.16
C THR A 45 -4.59 -11.96 15.21
N LEU A 46 -5.28 -12.66 14.31
CA LEU A 46 -4.67 -13.56 13.34
C LEU A 46 -3.72 -12.80 12.41
N LEU A 47 -4.15 -11.67 11.86
CA LEU A 47 -3.35 -10.86 10.96
C LEU A 47 -2.15 -10.24 11.70
N GLU A 48 -2.35 -9.78 12.93
CA GLU A 48 -1.27 -9.24 13.77
C GLU A 48 -0.16 -10.28 13.98
N GLU A 49 -0.54 -11.49 14.38
CA GLU A 49 0.40 -12.59 14.61
C GLU A 49 1.02 -13.10 13.31
N ALA A 50 0.27 -13.08 12.21
CA ALA A 50 0.78 -13.44 10.90
C ALA A 50 1.81 -12.42 10.39
N VAL A 51 1.59 -11.11 10.61
CA VAL A 51 2.61 -10.08 10.31
C VAL A 51 3.85 -10.32 11.17
N ARG A 52 3.69 -10.48 12.49
CA ARG A 52 4.79 -10.70 13.45
C ARG A 52 5.63 -11.95 13.14
N SER A 53 4.99 -13.07 12.85
CA SER A 53 5.67 -14.31 12.47
C SER A 53 6.32 -14.21 11.08
N SER A 54 5.67 -13.52 10.14
CA SER A 54 6.28 -13.22 8.83
C SER A 54 7.48 -12.27 8.94
N CYS A 55 7.57 -11.43 9.99
CA CYS A 55 8.79 -10.68 10.32
C CYS A 55 9.96 -11.63 10.61
N ALA A 56 9.71 -12.69 11.38
CA ALA A 56 10.75 -13.60 11.85
C ALA A 56 11.21 -14.57 10.75
N ASP A 57 10.28 -15.20 10.04
CA ASP A 57 10.61 -16.30 9.11
C ASP A 57 10.60 -15.91 7.63
N ARG A 58 10.20 -14.66 7.31
CA ARG A 58 10.12 -14.04 5.96
C ARG A 58 9.24 -14.78 4.93
N ARG A 59 8.62 -15.89 5.33
CA ARG A 59 7.68 -16.68 4.53
C ARG A 59 6.27 -16.22 4.84
N GLY A 60 5.49 -15.93 3.80
CA GLY A 60 4.08 -15.54 3.94
C GLY A 60 3.82 -14.04 3.97
N THR A 61 4.85 -13.18 4.09
CA THR A 61 4.73 -11.72 4.14
C THR A 61 3.85 -11.14 3.03
N ILE A 62 4.08 -11.56 1.78
CA ILE A 62 3.30 -11.12 0.62
C ILE A 62 1.83 -11.61 0.70
N ALA A 63 1.59 -12.79 1.26
CA ALA A 63 0.25 -13.34 1.40
C ALA A 63 -0.53 -12.61 2.51
N VAL A 64 0.11 -12.30 3.63
CA VAL A 64 -0.50 -11.51 4.72
C VAL A 64 -0.82 -10.10 4.24
N ALA A 65 0.13 -9.46 3.56
CA ALA A 65 -0.08 -8.16 2.95
C ALA A 65 -1.23 -8.19 1.92
N GLY A 66 -1.30 -9.27 1.12
CA GLY A 66 -2.41 -9.53 0.20
C GLY A 66 -3.76 -9.59 0.91
N ALA A 67 -3.87 -10.37 1.99
CA ALA A 67 -5.11 -10.49 2.76
C ALA A 67 -5.53 -9.17 3.42
N MET A 68 -4.58 -8.41 3.97
CA MET A 68 -4.84 -7.07 4.48
C MET A 68 -5.32 -6.12 3.38
N HIS A 69 -4.70 -6.18 2.20
CA HIS A 69 -5.12 -5.41 1.03
C HIS A 69 -6.54 -5.77 0.60
N SER A 70 -6.85 -7.07 0.47
CA SER A 70 -8.19 -7.56 0.15
C SER A 70 -9.24 -7.07 1.14
N LEU A 71 -8.94 -7.03 2.45
CA LEU A 71 -9.86 -6.49 3.45
C LEU A 71 -10.11 -4.99 3.22
N LEU A 72 -9.07 -4.21 2.92
CA LEU A 72 -9.21 -2.77 2.61
C LEU A 72 -10.00 -2.51 1.32
N VAL A 73 -9.97 -3.44 0.36
CA VAL A 73 -10.75 -3.37 -0.89
C VAL A 73 -12.21 -3.75 -0.62
N LEU A 74 -12.42 -4.93 -0.04
CA LEU A 74 -13.72 -5.61 0.04
C LEU A 74 -14.57 -5.15 1.23
N ALA A 75 -13.94 -4.66 2.30
CA ALA A 75 -14.60 -4.27 3.54
C ALA A 75 -13.93 -3.05 4.21
N PRO A 76 -13.84 -1.89 3.52
CA PRO A 76 -13.16 -0.69 4.06
C PRO A 76 -13.77 -0.19 5.38
N ALA A 77 -15.07 -0.42 5.61
CA ALA A 77 -15.73 -0.12 6.90
C ALA A 77 -15.17 -0.90 8.09
N HIS A 78 -14.36 -1.94 7.83
CA HIS A 78 -13.71 -2.77 8.85
C HIS A 78 -12.20 -2.54 8.90
N ALA A 79 -11.69 -1.50 8.24
CA ALA A 79 -10.30 -1.08 8.35
C ALA A 79 -9.81 -0.90 9.81
N PRO A 80 -10.61 -0.44 10.79
CA PRO A 80 -10.15 -0.36 12.19
C PRO A 80 -9.66 -1.69 12.78
N LEU A 81 -10.08 -2.84 12.24
CA LEU A 81 -9.56 -4.15 12.65
C LEU A 81 -8.07 -4.33 12.29
N LEU A 82 -7.59 -3.56 11.32
CA LEU A 82 -6.22 -3.60 10.84
C LEU A 82 -5.30 -2.62 11.58
N GLU A 83 -5.77 -1.81 12.53
CA GLU A 83 -4.92 -0.79 13.19
C GLU A 83 -3.60 -1.38 13.73
N ARG A 84 -3.67 -2.48 14.49
CA ARG A 84 -2.48 -3.15 15.04
C ARG A 84 -1.63 -3.85 13.97
N PRO A 85 -2.18 -4.69 13.07
CA PRO A 85 -1.41 -5.22 11.95
C PRO A 85 -0.75 -4.15 11.09
N LEU A 86 -1.45 -3.04 10.81
CA LEU A 86 -0.95 -1.91 10.03
C LEU A 86 0.18 -1.18 10.76
N ALA A 87 0.12 -1.07 12.09
CA ALA A 87 1.22 -0.48 12.85
C ALA A 87 2.51 -1.29 12.68
N LEU A 88 2.44 -2.62 12.71
CA LEU A 88 3.60 -3.50 12.44
C LEU A 88 4.11 -3.35 11.00
N VAL A 89 3.20 -3.27 10.03
CA VAL A 89 3.53 -3.02 8.62
C VAL A 89 4.22 -1.66 8.43
N ALA A 90 3.69 -0.60 9.04
CA ALA A 90 4.28 0.74 8.97
C ALA A 90 5.65 0.78 9.67
N GLN A 91 5.79 0.10 10.81
CA GLN A 91 7.05 -0.04 11.53
C GLN A 91 8.12 -0.72 10.65
N ALA A 92 7.77 -1.82 9.97
CA ALA A 92 8.65 -2.52 9.06
C ALA A 92 9.15 -1.62 7.92
N VAL A 93 8.25 -0.82 7.32
CA VAL A 93 8.62 0.15 6.27
C VAL A 93 9.56 1.21 6.84
N LEU A 94 9.26 1.78 8.01
CA LEU A 94 10.07 2.83 8.64
C LEU A 94 11.48 2.36 9.03
N GLN A 95 11.66 1.09 9.39
CA GLN A 95 12.96 0.52 9.76
C GLN A 95 13.78 0.05 8.55
N GLY A 96 13.12 -0.43 7.49
CA GLY A 96 13.74 -1.10 6.35
C GLY A 96 14.98 -0.42 5.74
N PRO A 97 14.96 0.90 5.45
CA PRO A 97 16.11 1.60 4.85
C PRO A 97 17.31 1.79 5.80
N CYS A 98 17.12 1.64 7.12
CA CYS A 98 18.16 1.91 8.11
C CYS A 98 19.03 0.67 8.41
N GLU A 99 18.56 -0.53 8.06
CA GLU A 99 19.29 -1.79 8.30
C GLU A 99 20.28 -2.10 7.18
N GLY A 100 21.35 -1.30 7.12
CA GLY A 100 22.56 -1.67 6.39
C GLY A 100 23.31 -2.80 7.11
N GLN A 101 22.75 -4.01 7.17
CA GLN A 101 23.42 -5.30 7.44
C GLN A 101 22.38 -6.41 7.72
N GLY A 102 22.23 -7.34 6.76
CA GLY A 102 22.04 -8.76 7.03
C GLY A 102 20.66 -9.30 7.45
N GLU A 103 19.79 -8.56 8.14
CA GLU A 103 18.61 -9.15 8.79
C GLU A 103 17.21 -8.58 8.45
N GLY A 104 17.11 -7.66 7.48
CA GLY A 104 15.83 -7.01 7.11
C GLY A 104 14.92 -7.74 6.12
N TYR A 105 13.69 -7.22 5.97
CA TYR A 105 12.74 -7.57 4.91
C TYR A 105 13.33 -7.34 3.51
N SER A 106 12.89 -8.12 2.52
CA SER A 106 13.23 -7.81 1.11
C SER A 106 12.58 -6.50 0.67
N GLU A 107 13.20 -5.79 -0.27
CA GLU A 107 12.63 -4.57 -0.88
C GLU A 107 11.21 -4.81 -1.41
N LEU A 108 10.97 -5.96 -2.05
CA LEU A 108 9.64 -6.36 -2.50
C LEU A 108 8.63 -6.44 -1.35
N SER A 109 9.05 -6.97 -0.20
CA SER A 109 8.17 -7.07 0.97
C SER A 109 7.88 -5.70 1.56
N LEU A 110 8.88 -4.84 1.69
CA LEU A 110 8.75 -3.46 2.16
C LEU A 110 7.86 -2.63 1.22
N ALA A 111 8.06 -2.75 -0.09
CA ALA A 111 7.22 -2.10 -1.10
C ALA A 111 5.77 -2.58 -1.03
N THR A 112 5.56 -3.90 -0.81
CA THR A 112 4.21 -4.47 -0.65
C THR A 112 3.54 -3.96 0.63
N PHE A 113 4.27 -3.90 1.73
CA PHE A 113 3.82 -3.34 3.01
C PHE A 113 3.49 -1.85 2.91
N GLY A 114 4.35 -1.08 2.25
CA GLY A 114 4.06 0.31 1.90
C GLY A 114 2.77 0.42 1.08
N GLY A 115 2.56 -0.48 0.11
CA GLY A 115 1.31 -0.56 -0.66
C GLY A 115 0.06 -0.80 0.20
N VAL A 116 0.13 -1.67 1.22
CA VAL A 116 -0.99 -1.89 2.16
C VAL A 116 -1.25 -0.67 3.02
N ALA A 117 -0.20 -0.04 3.56
CA ALA A 117 -0.33 1.19 4.34
C ALA A 117 -0.83 2.37 3.48
N GLY A 118 -0.36 2.51 2.24
CA GLY A 118 -0.84 3.50 1.28
C GLY A 118 -2.29 3.24 0.85
N ARG A 119 -2.71 1.98 0.72
CA ARG A 119 -4.12 1.64 0.53
C ARG A 119 -4.95 2.13 1.73
N ALA A 120 -4.49 1.85 2.95
CA ALA A 120 -5.17 2.28 4.18
C ALA A 120 -5.26 3.81 4.25
N LEU A 121 -4.22 4.55 3.88
CA LEU A 121 -4.26 6.01 3.77
C LEU A 121 -5.41 6.49 2.87
N LEU A 122 -5.56 5.88 1.69
CA LEU A 122 -6.54 6.31 0.69
C LEU A 122 -7.99 5.94 1.05
N VAL A 123 -8.22 4.81 1.71
CA VAL A 123 -9.58 4.30 1.99
C VAL A 123 -10.02 4.41 3.44
N ALA A 124 -9.08 4.54 4.37
CA ALA A 124 -9.29 4.58 5.81
C ALA A 124 -8.23 5.45 6.52
N PRO A 125 -8.15 6.76 6.21
CA PRO A 125 -7.06 7.63 6.64
C PRO A 125 -6.88 7.67 8.16
N SER A 126 -7.97 7.65 8.94
CA SER A 126 -7.90 7.63 10.41
C SER A 126 -7.25 6.35 10.96
N THR A 127 -7.46 5.20 10.31
CA THR A 127 -6.81 3.94 10.69
C THR A 127 -5.32 3.99 10.35
N PHE A 128 -4.96 4.55 9.18
CA PHE A 128 -3.57 4.76 8.80
C PHE A 128 -2.85 5.70 9.79
N GLU A 129 -3.46 6.83 10.15
CA GLU A 129 -2.89 7.78 11.11
C GLU A 129 -2.65 7.14 12.48
N ALA A 130 -3.62 6.39 13.00
CA ALA A 130 -3.48 5.66 14.27
C ALA A 130 -2.36 4.60 14.20
N ALA A 131 -2.33 3.81 13.13
CA ALA A 131 -1.29 2.80 12.91
C ALA A 131 0.11 3.42 12.79
N LEU A 132 0.24 4.50 12.01
CA LEU A 132 1.51 5.20 11.82
C LEU A 132 1.98 5.86 13.12
N SER A 133 1.07 6.44 13.91
CA SER A 133 1.39 7.00 15.23
C SER A 133 1.87 5.92 16.21
N SER A 134 1.23 4.74 16.20
CA SER A 134 1.65 3.60 17.00
C SER A 134 3.05 3.11 16.61
N ALA A 135 3.32 2.97 15.31
CA ALA A 135 4.64 2.62 14.78
C ALA A 135 5.70 3.66 15.15
N ALA A 136 5.38 4.95 15.02
CA ALA A 136 6.26 6.06 15.36
C ALA A 136 6.66 6.03 16.84
N SER A 137 5.67 5.82 17.72
CA SER A 137 5.88 5.72 19.16
C SER A 137 6.80 4.56 19.52
N ALA A 138 6.60 3.39 18.90
CA ALA A 138 7.46 2.22 19.09
C ALA A 138 8.92 2.46 18.64
N LEU A 139 9.12 3.29 17.62
CA LEU A 139 10.44 3.63 17.08
C LEU A 139 11.06 4.92 17.65
N GLY A 140 10.33 5.65 18.51
CA GLY A 140 10.78 6.96 19.01
C GLY A 140 10.90 8.04 17.92
N LEU A 141 10.11 7.95 16.85
CA LEU A 141 10.15 8.88 15.72
C LEU A 141 9.24 10.09 15.93
N ALA A 142 9.80 11.30 15.83
CA ALA A 142 9.04 12.54 15.99
C ALA A 142 8.22 12.94 14.75
N GLN A 143 8.66 12.55 13.55
CA GLN A 143 8.04 12.92 12.26
C GLN A 143 7.84 11.66 11.40
N PRO A 144 6.80 10.87 11.70
CA PRO A 144 6.65 9.57 11.07
C PRO A 144 6.14 9.66 9.63
N LEU A 145 5.40 10.70 9.26
CA LEU A 145 4.86 10.89 7.92
C LEU A 145 5.97 11.12 6.87
N PRO A 146 6.88 12.10 7.04
CA PRO A 146 7.99 12.28 6.11
C PRO A 146 8.91 11.06 6.11
N ALA A 147 9.22 10.50 7.28
CA ALA A 147 10.05 9.30 7.40
C ALA A 147 9.45 8.13 6.62
N PHE A 148 8.13 7.94 6.69
CA PHE A 148 7.42 6.92 5.92
C PHE A 148 7.46 7.20 4.41
N CYS A 149 7.29 8.47 3.97
CA CYS A 149 7.43 8.84 2.56
C CYS A 149 8.81 8.42 2.03
N PHE A 150 9.89 8.87 2.69
CA PHE A 150 11.26 8.59 2.26
C PHE A 150 11.56 7.09 2.28
N ALA A 151 11.15 6.39 3.34
CA ALA A 151 11.41 4.97 3.48
C ALA A 151 10.70 4.12 2.44
N TRP A 152 9.45 4.46 2.12
CA TRP A 152 8.70 3.74 1.09
C TRP A 152 9.24 4.05 -0.32
N LEU A 153 9.55 5.31 -0.62
CA LEU A 153 10.15 5.70 -1.90
C LEU A 153 11.46 4.98 -2.17
N ALA A 154 12.30 4.79 -1.16
CA ALA A 154 13.58 4.08 -1.29
C ALA A 154 13.44 2.63 -1.80
N VAL A 155 12.25 2.02 -1.68
CA VAL A 155 11.97 0.67 -2.17
C VAL A 155 10.98 0.63 -3.34
N CYS A 156 10.48 1.81 -3.77
CA CYS A 156 9.50 1.91 -4.85
C CYS A 156 10.06 1.54 -6.23
N ASP A 157 11.36 1.75 -6.46
CA ASP A 157 12.01 1.38 -7.72
C ASP A 157 11.95 -0.13 -8.00
N GLY A 158 11.81 -0.95 -6.96
CA GLY A 158 11.61 -2.39 -7.06
C GLY A 158 10.20 -2.83 -7.49
N MET A 159 9.23 -1.91 -7.63
CA MET A 159 7.85 -2.24 -8.00
C MET A 159 7.72 -2.49 -9.50
N LEU A 160 7.55 -3.76 -9.88
CA LEU A 160 7.44 -4.17 -11.29
C LEU A 160 6.02 -4.09 -11.85
N LEU A 161 4.99 -4.16 -10.99
CA LEU A 161 3.58 -4.19 -11.42
C LEU A 161 3.00 -2.78 -11.55
N SER A 162 2.35 -2.50 -12.68
CA SER A 162 1.70 -1.20 -12.94
C SER A 162 0.64 -0.85 -11.90
N SER A 163 -0.14 -1.84 -11.44
CA SER A 163 -1.15 -1.64 -10.39
C SER A 163 -0.54 -1.21 -9.04
N GLN A 164 0.65 -1.71 -8.71
CA GLN A 164 1.37 -1.31 -7.50
C GLN A 164 1.95 0.10 -7.62
N ARG A 165 2.56 0.43 -8.77
CA ARG A 165 3.06 1.78 -9.04
C ARG A 165 1.94 2.82 -9.04
N ARG A 166 0.80 2.49 -9.64
CA ARG A 166 -0.42 3.31 -9.60
C ARG A 166 -0.88 3.59 -8.16
N LEU A 167 -0.99 2.55 -7.33
CA LEU A 167 -1.39 2.71 -5.92
C LEU A 167 -0.39 3.55 -5.15
N ALA A 168 0.91 3.32 -5.35
CA ALA A 168 1.97 4.06 -4.70
C ALA A 168 1.97 5.54 -5.12
N ALA A 169 1.82 5.84 -6.42
CA ALA A 169 1.71 7.21 -6.92
C ALA A 169 0.54 7.96 -6.27
N LEU A 170 -0.64 7.33 -6.24
CA LEU A 170 -1.83 7.91 -5.60
C LEU A 170 -1.61 8.17 -4.10
N ALA A 171 -1.09 7.17 -3.38
CA ALA A 171 -0.91 7.26 -1.93
C ALA A 171 0.18 8.27 -1.56
N LEU A 172 1.34 8.23 -2.21
CA LEU A 172 2.45 9.15 -1.94
C LEU A 172 2.09 10.60 -2.32
N ALA A 173 1.36 10.81 -3.42
CA ALA A 173 0.83 12.14 -3.75
C ALA A 173 -0.18 12.64 -2.71
N ALA A 174 -1.00 11.76 -2.13
CA ALA A 174 -1.94 12.08 -1.07
C ALA A 174 -1.27 12.36 0.29
N LEU A 175 0.00 11.96 0.50
CA LEU A 175 0.77 12.27 1.70
C LEU A 175 1.34 13.70 1.68
N LEU A 176 1.69 14.23 0.52
CA LEU A 176 2.26 15.57 0.36
C LEU A 176 1.47 16.69 1.06
N PRO A 177 0.13 16.77 0.97
CA PRO A 177 -0.63 17.82 1.66
C PRO A 177 -0.63 17.70 3.18
N LEU A 178 -0.32 16.52 3.75
CA LEU A 178 -0.48 16.26 5.19
C LEU A 178 0.63 16.88 6.03
N GLU A 179 1.87 16.94 5.51
CA GLU A 179 2.99 17.52 6.25
C GLU A 179 3.96 18.26 5.33
N PRO A 180 4.31 19.53 5.62
CA PRO A 180 5.20 20.33 4.76
C PRO A 180 6.57 19.68 4.51
N LYS A 181 7.06 18.89 5.47
CA LYS A 181 8.36 18.19 5.37
C LYS A 181 8.34 17.06 4.34
N ALA A 182 7.16 16.51 4.02
CA ALA A 182 7.01 15.56 2.93
C ALA A 182 7.30 16.21 1.55
N LEU A 183 7.27 17.54 1.42
CA LEU A 183 7.71 18.21 0.18
C LEU A 183 9.19 17.98 -0.14
N GLY A 184 9.97 17.47 0.82
CA GLY A 184 11.34 17.01 0.58
C GLY A 184 11.43 15.81 -0.35
N CYS A 185 10.36 15.00 -0.49
CA CYS A 185 10.26 13.87 -1.42
C CYS A 185 9.50 14.22 -2.73
N LEU A 186 9.24 15.51 -3.00
CA LEU A 186 8.36 15.92 -4.10
C LEU A 186 8.87 15.46 -5.48
N GLU A 187 10.17 15.55 -5.72
CA GLU A 187 10.79 15.18 -7.00
C GLU A 187 10.59 13.68 -7.30
N GLU A 188 10.88 12.83 -6.32
CA GLU A 188 10.72 11.39 -6.44
C GLU A 188 9.25 10.99 -6.58
N VAL A 189 8.34 11.66 -5.86
CA VAL A 189 6.89 11.45 -6.01
C VAL A 189 6.43 11.84 -7.42
N LEU A 190 6.91 12.96 -7.98
CA LEU A 190 6.57 13.38 -9.34
C LEU A 190 7.10 12.39 -10.39
N SER A 191 8.32 11.90 -10.22
CA SER A 191 8.92 10.85 -11.07
C SER A 191 8.05 9.58 -11.07
N LEU A 192 7.65 9.12 -9.89
CA LEU A 192 6.76 7.96 -9.75
C LEU A 192 5.38 8.22 -10.40
N CYS A 193 4.81 9.42 -10.26
CA CYS A 193 3.55 9.79 -10.90
C CYS A 193 3.64 9.73 -12.42
N VAL A 194 4.71 10.27 -13.01
CA VAL A 194 4.95 10.22 -14.47
C VAL A 194 5.10 8.77 -14.93
N SER A 195 5.89 7.96 -14.22
CA SER A 195 6.05 6.54 -14.54
C SER A 195 4.73 5.78 -14.49
N ALA A 196 3.90 6.03 -13.46
CA ALA A 196 2.60 5.36 -13.32
C ALA A 196 1.61 5.77 -14.42
N LEU A 197 1.65 7.04 -14.88
CA LEU A 197 0.84 7.50 -16.01
C LEU A 197 1.30 6.87 -17.34
N ALA A 198 2.61 6.72 -17.54
CA ALA A 198 3.15 6.07 -18.73
C ALA A 198 2.74 4.58 -18.81
N ASP A 199 2.57 3.90 -17.67
CA ASP A 199 2.08 2.51 -17.65
C ASP A 199 0.62 2.37 -18.11
N GLU A 200 -0.24 3.36 -17.87
CA GLU A 200 -1.64 3.31 -18.32
C GLU A 200 -1.78 3.42 -19.84
N GLU A 201 -0.81 4.05 -20.49
CA GLU A 201 -0.77 4.21 -21.94
C GLU A 201 -0.26 2.95 -22.66
N GLN A 202 0.32 1.99 -21.91
CA GLN A 202 0.78 0.72 -22.47
C GLN A 202 -0.37 -0.28 -22.61
N PRO A 203 -0.47 -0.98 -23.76
CA PRO A 203 -1.44 -2.05 -23.93
C PRO A 203 -1.19 -3.17 -22.91
N PRO A 204 -2.24 -3.83 -22.39
CA PRO A 204 -2.08 -4.89 -21.42
C PRO A 204 -1.19 -6.01 -22.01
N PRO A 205 -0.26 -6.58 -21.23
CA PRO A 205 0.57 -7.67 -21.70
C PRO A 205 -0.32 -8.84 -22.14
N SER A 206 0.03 -9.44 -23.28
CA SER A 206 -0.72 -10.60 -23.81
C SER A 206 -0.76 -11.72 -22.76
N PRO A 207 -1.92 -12.37 -22.55
CA PRO A 207 -2.07 -13.37 -21.51
C PRO A 207 -1.21 -14.59 -21.83
N ALA A 208 -0.08 -14.73 -21.14
CA ALA A 208 0.65 -15.99 -21.10
C ALA A 208 -0.15 -17.01 -20.27
N ARG A 209 -0.16 -18.29 -20.67
CA ARG A 209 -0.72 -19.36 -19.83
C ARG A 209 0.10 -19.49 -18.55
N SER A 210 -0.43 -18.99 -17.45
CA SER A 210 0.20 -19.13 -16.13
C SER A 210 0.06 -20.55 -15.58
N PRO A 211 1.05 -21.07 -14.84
CA PRO A 211 0.93 -22.32 -14.10
C PRO A 211 -0.23 -22.29 -13.08
N PRO A 212 -0.77 -23.46 -12.67
CA PRO A 212 -1.99 -23.57 -11.86
C PRO A 212 -2.05 -22.73 -10.56
N PRO A 213 -0.99 -22.61 -9.72
CA PRO A 213 -1.05 -21.77 -8.53
C PRO A 213 -1.11 -20.26 -8.86
N GLU A 214 -0.55 -19.83 -10.00
CA GLU A 214 -0.66 -18.46 -10.47
C GLU A 214 -2.03 -18.18 -11.10
N ALA A 215 -2.65 -19.18 -11.73
CA ALA A 215 -4.00 -19.08 -12.28
C ALA A 215 -5.06 -18.80 -11.19
N VAL A 216 -4.94 -19.41 -10.01
CA VAL A 216 -5.85 -19.13 -8.88
C VAL A 216 -5.70 -17.70 -8.39
N ARG A 217 -4.47 -17.18 -8.30
CA ARG A 217 -4.21 -15.79 -7.89
C ARG A 217 -4.69 -14.79 -8.94
N ALA A 218 -4.50 -15.09 -10.22
CA ALA A 218 -5.03 -14.29 -11.33
C ALA A 218 -6.56 -14.26 -11.31
N ALA A 219 -7.21 -15.42 -11.10
CA ALA A 219 -8.66 -15.51 -10.98
C ALA A 219 -9.19 -14.71 -9.78
N PHE A 220 -8.53 -14.78 -8.63
CA PHE A 220 -8.88 -13.95 -7.48
C PHE A 220 -8.72 -12.45 -7.77
N SER A 221 -7.60 -12.06 -8.39
CA SER A 221 -7.35 -10.65 -8.75
C SER A 221 -8.42 -10.11 -9.70
N HIS A 222 -8.78 -10.88 -10.72
CA HIS A 222 -9.87 -10.55 -11.65
C HIS A 222 -11.23 -10.49 -10.94
N ALA A 223 -11.48 -11.35 -9.94
CA ALA A 223 -12.72 -11.31 -9.16
C ALA A 223 -12.77 -10.13 -8.18
N LEU A 224 -11.62 -9.57 -7.80
CA LEU A 224 -11.48 -8.41 -6.92
C LEU A 224 -11.69 -7.08 -7.65
N GLU A 225 -11.36 -7.00 -8.94
CA GLU A 225 -11.46 -5.78 -9.77
C GLU A 225 -12.79 -5.02 -9.65
N PRO A 226 -13.98 -5.67 -9.67
CA PRO A 226 -15.26 -4.96 -9.55
C PRO A 226 -15.46 -4.23 -8.22
N PHE A 227 -14.70 -4.61 -7.19
CA PHE A 227 -14.77 -4.01 -5.85
C PHE A 227 -13.70 -2.93 -5.65
N ASP A 228 -12.71 -2.83 -6.54
CA ASP A 228 -11.60 -1.90 -6.38
C ASP A 228 -11.92 -0.52 -6.99
N SER A 229 -12.50 0.35 -6.17
CA SER A 229 -12.81 1.74 -6.54
C SER A 229 -11.56 2.56 -6.92
N LEU A 230 -10.38 2.20 -6.38
CA LEU A 230 -9.13 2.85 -6.75
C LEU A 230 -8.60 2.35 -8.09
N ALA A 231 -8.88 1.12 -8.49
CA ALA A 231 -8.53 0.62 -9.82
C ALA A 231 -9.38 1.30 -10.92
N ALA A 232 -10.66 1.54 -10.65
CA ALA A 232 -11.59 2.18 -11.58
C ALA A 232 -11.42 3.71 -11.73
N MET A 233 -10.67 4.35 -10.81
CA MET A 233 -10.50 5.80 -10.79
C MET A 233 -9.62 6.27 -11.98
N PRO A 234 -9.91 7.38 -12.67
CA PRO A 234 -8.96 7.95 -13.62
C PRO A 234 -7.69 8.47 -12.89
N LEU A 235 -6.50 7.94 -13.23
CA LEU A 235 -5.26 8.24 -12.49
C LEU A 235 -4.87 9.71 -12.61
N ARG A 236 -4.84 10.24 -13.84
CA ARG A 236 -4.41 11.61 -14.12
C ARG A 236 -5.22 12.66 -13.33
N PRO A 237 -6.57 12.68 -13.37
CA PRO A 237 -7.35 13.61 -12.55
C PRO A 237 -7.14 13.46 -11.03
N ALA A 238 -6.93 12.23 -10.55
CA ALA A 238 -6.71 11.97 -9.14
C ALA A 238 -5.36 12.51 -8.65
N LEU A 239 -4.30 12.34 -9.44
CA LEU A 239 -2.98 12.89 -9.16
C LEU A 239 -2.98 14.43 -9.23
N GLN A 240 -3.63 15.02 -10.26
CA GLN A 240 -3.80 16.47 -10.37
C GLN A 240 -4.47 17.06 -9.13
N ARG A 241 -5.55 16.42 -8.67
CA ARG A 241 -6.26 16.84 -7.46
C ARG A 241 -5.34 16.79 -6.24
N SER A 242 -4.60 15.69 -6.06
CA SER A 242 -3.73 15.51 -4.88
C SER A 242 -2.60 16.54 -4.85
N LEU A 243 -1.95 16.79 -6.00
CA LEU A 243 -0.93 17.83 -6.14
C LEU A 243 -1.50 19.24 -5.96
N GLY A 244 -2.71 19.50 -6.48
CA GLY A 244 -3.42 20.76 -6.26
C GLY A 244 -3.70 21.03 -4.78
N VAL A 245 -4.17 20.02 -4.04
CA VAL A 245 -4.38 20.12 -2.59
C VAL A 245 -3.06 20.36 -1.85
N ALA A 246 -1.95 19.73 -2.27
CA ALA A 246 -0.63 19.99 -1.70
C ALA A 246 -0.14 21.43 -1.97
N GLN A 247 -0.39 21.95 -3.16
CA GLN A 247 -0.09 23.33 -3.51
C GLN A 247 -0.92 24.31 -2.67
N GLU A 248 -2.21 24.05 -2.50
CA GLU A 248 -3.10 24.87 -1.65
C GLU A 248 -2.69 24.83 -0.18
N ALA A 249 -2.33 23.65 0.35
CA ALA A 249 -1.96 23.47 1.75
C ALA A 249 -0.65 24.19 2.12
N HIS A 250 0.35 24.17 1.23
CA HIS A 250 1.71 24.62 1.55
C HIS A 250 2.16 25.91 0.84
N GLY A 251 1.40 26.37 -0.17
CA GLY A 251 1.62 27.63 -0.88
C GLY A 251 3.07 27.85 -1.32
N ALA A 252 3.75 28.82 -0.68
CA ALA A 252 5.13 29.17 -1.00
C ALA A 252 6.13 28.02 -0.80
N ALA A 253 5.91 27.15 0.19
CA ALA A 253 6.80 26.00 0.42
C ALA A 253 6.70 24.97 -0.71
N PHE A 254 5.50 24.76 -1.27
CA PHE A 254 5.31 23.94 -2.46
C PHE A 254 6.01 24.57 -3.68
N GLY A 255 5.84 25.87 -3.88
CA GLY A 255 6.53 26.59 -4.97
C GLY A 255 8.06 26.51 -4.87
N ALA A 256 8.61 26.63 -3.66
CA ALA A 256 10.04 26.47 -3.41
C ALA A 256 10.52 25.02 -3.63
N ALA A 257 9.68 24.02 -3.33
CA ALA A 257 9.99 22.62 -3.62
C ALA A 257 10.00 22.37 -5.14
N ILE A 258 8.98 22.84 -5.87
CA ILE A 258 8.91 22.75 -7.34
C ILE A 258 10.12 23.42 -8.01
N ALA A 259 10.57 24.57 -7.51
CA ALA A 259 11.73 25.27 -8.06
C ALA A 259 13.06 24.51 -7.92
N ARG A 260 13.12 23.48 -7.08
CA ARG A 260 14.31 22.62 -6.89
C ARG A 260 14.28 21.34 -7.73
N VAL A 261 13.12 20.99 -8.30
CA VAL A 261 12.96 19.78 -9.12
C VAL A 261 13.76 19.93 -10.42
N ASP A 262 14.37 18.84 -10.88
CA ASP A 262 15.04 18.78 -12.19
C ASP A 262 14.13 19.34 -13.31
N PRO A 263 14.59 20.37 -14.06
CA PRO A 263 13.85 20.90 -15.20
C PRO A 263 13.43 19.84 -16.22
N ALA A 264 14.23 18.79 -16.44
CA ALA A 264 13.89 17.71 -17.36
C ALA A 264 12.68 16.91 -16.87
N LEU A 265 12.60 16.64 -15.57
CA LEU A 265 11.44 16.00 -14.96
C LEU A 265 10.21 16.92 -15.02
N LEU A 266 10.36 18.23 -14.77
CA LEU A 266 9.24 19.17 -14.87
C LEU A 266 8.63 19.21 -16.28
N GLU A 267 9.44 19.11 -17.33
CA GLU A 267 8.94 18.97 -18.71
C GLU A 267 8.16 17.67 -18.91
N GLN A 268 8.66 16.55 -18.38
CA GLN A 268 7.93 15.27 -18.42
C GLN A 268 6.61 15.34 -17.65
N VAL A 269 6.60 15.97 -16.47
CA VAL A 269 5.38 16.21 -15.69
C VAL A 269 4.39 17.04 -16.50
N ARG A 270 4.83 18.15 -17.12
CA ARG A 270 3.95 18.98 -17.97
C ARG A 270 3.36 18.18 -19.13
N ALA A 271 4.17 17.35 -19.78
CA ALA A 271 3.73 16.49 -20.88
C ALA A 271 2.74 15.43 -20.41
N ALA A 272 3.05 14.70 -19.33
CA ALA A 272 2.25 13.60 -18.81
C ALA A 272 0.90 14.05 -18.24
N PHE A 273 0.87 15.20 -17.58
CA PHE A 273 -0.35 15.74 -16.99
C PHE A 273 -1.22 16.50 -18.00
N GLY A 274 -0.67 16.85 -19.16
CA GLY A 274 -1.32 17.66 -20.19
C GLY A 274 -1.58 19.07 -19.68
N THR A 275 -1.03 20.07 -20.35
CA THR A 275 -1.44 21.46 -20.12
C THR A 275 -2.94 21.60 -20.39
N VAL A 276 -3.68 22.13 -19.41
CA VAL A 276 -4.94 22.84 -19.66
C VAL A 276 -4.65 24.05 -20.54
#